data_AF-A0A7S1EC37-F1
#
_entry.id   AF-A0A7S1EC37-F1
#
_cell.length_a   1.000
_cell.length_b   1.000
_cell.length_c   1.000
_cell.angle_alpha   90.00
_cell.angle_beta   90.00
_cell.angle_gamma   90.00
#
_symmetry.space_group_name_H-M   'P 1'
#
loop_
_entity.id
_entity.type
_entity.pdbx_description
1 polymer ?
#
loop_
_entity_poly.entity_id
_entity_poly.type
_entity_poly.pdbx_seq_one_letter_code
_entity_poly.pdbx_strand_id
1 'polypeptide(L)'
;QRRIVAELLPAAGDKLSMLSGAISALLGEGYAYIGMDHFALPDDPLAIAKRQGLLHRNFQGYSTQPDCDLVGLGVSAISRVGATYAQNAKTLDEYQDALHQRQLPVQRGLALTRDDLLRRAVIMALMCQGRLEFESVAASYLVDVPSYFAAEFERLAHLEGQG
;
A
#
# COMPACT_ATOMS: atom_id res chain seq x y z
N GLN A 1 1.54 -21.78 -6.41
CA GLN A 1 1.02 -22.24 -5.10
C GLN A 1 -0.21 -23.11 -5.35
N ARG A 2 -0.05 -24.44 -5.39
CA ARG A 2 -1.13 -25.45 -5.61
C ARG A 2 -1.08 -26.58 -4.57
N ARG A 3 -0.45 -26.31 -3.41
CA ARG A 3 -0.19 -27.31 -2.35
C ARG A 3 -1.23 -27.30 -1.22
N ILE A 4 -2.31 -26.52 -1.36
CA ILE A 4 -3.35 -26.41 -0.34
C ILE A 4 -4.60 -27.11 -0.86
N VAL A 5 -5.11 -28.06 -0.08
CA VAL A 5 -6.38 -28.75 -0.37
C VAL A 5 -7.51 -27.73 -0.18
N ALA A 6 -8.14 -27.33 -1.28
CA ALA A 6 -9.11 -26.23 -1.28
C ALA A 6 -10.31 -26.51 -0.37
N GLU A 7 -10.71 -27.78 -0.23
CA GLU A 7 -11.81 -28.25 0.60
C GLU A 7 -11.55 -28.07 2.11
N LEU A 8 -10.28 -27.95 2.52
CA LEU A 8 -9.90 -27.69 3.91
C LEU A 8 -9.81 -26.19 4.22
N LEU A 9 -10.04 -25.32 3.23
CA LEU A 9 -10.02 -23.88 3.47
C LEU A 9 -11.35 -23.44 4.11
N PRO A 10 -11.30 -22.52 5.09
CA PRO A 10 -12.51 -21.97 5.69
C PRO A 10 -13.40 -21.31 4.62
N ALA A 11 -14.72 -21.38 4.82
CA ALA A 11 -15.66 -20.70 3.95
C ALA A 11 -15.53 -19.17 4.11
N ALA A 12 -16.12 -18.40 3.18
CA ALA A 12 -16.02 -16.94 3.21
C ALA A 12 -16.58 -16.33 4.52
N GLY A 13 -17.70 -16.85 5.02
CA GLY A 13 -18.30 -16.41 6.28
C GLY A 13 -17.42 -16.70 7.50
N ASP A 14 -16.75 -17.86 7.51
CA ASP A 14 -15.82 -18.22 8.58
C ASP A 14 -14.62 -17.28 8.59
N LYS A 15 -14.06 -16.95 7.43
CA LYS A 15 -12.95 -15.98 7.31
C LYS A 15 -13.33 -14.60 7.86
N LEU A 16 -14.56 -14.14 7.58
CA LEU A 16 -15.05 -12.86 8.11
C LEU A 16 -15.19 -12.91 9.63
N SER A 17 -15.73 -14.02 10.15
CA SER A 17 -15.88 -14.23 11.60
C SER A 17 -14.51 -14.29 12.30
N MET A 18 -13.54 -14.98 11.70
CA MET A 18 -12.15 -15.03 12.19
C MET A 18 -11.51 -13.64 12.19
N LEU A 19 -11.69 -12.85 11.12
CA LEU A 19 -11.15 -11.49 11.04
C LEU A 19 -11.78 -10.59 12.11
N SER A 20 -13.10 -10.59 12.23
CA SER A 20 -13.82 -9.80 13.23
C SER A 20 -13.43 -10.17 14.66
N GLY A 21 -13.28 -11.48 14.94
CA GLY A 21 -12.80 -11.99 16.21
C GLY A 21 -11.38 -11.54 16.53
N ALA A 22 -10.47 -11.64 15.55
CA ALA A 22 -9.08 -11.20 15.71
C ALA A 22 -8.98 -9.69 15.98
N ILE A 23 -9.73 -8.87 15.24
CA ILE A 23 -9.81 -7.42 15.47
C ILE A 23 -10.29 -7.16 16.90
N SER A 24 -11.42 -7.77 17.29
CA SER A 24 -12.02 -7.53 18.61
C SER A 24 -11.09 -7.94 19.76
N ALA A 25 -10.41 -9.08 19.63
CA ALA A 25 -9.45 -9.54 20.63
C ALA A 25 -8.26 -8.59 20.77
N LEU A 26 -7.64 -8.19 19.65
CA LEU A 26 -6.48 -7.30 19.68
C LEU A 26 -6.83 -5.91 20.22
N LEU A 27 -7.98 -5.36 19.84
CA LEU A 27 -8.48 -4.10 20.41
C LEU A 27 -8.76 -4.24 21.91
N GLY A 28 -9.31 -5.38 22.35
CA GLY A 28 -9.55 -5.69 23.75
C GLY A 28 -8.28 -5.74 24.60
N GLU A 29 -7.17 -6.18 24.01
CA GLU A 29 -5.83 -6.18 24.64
C GLU A 29 -5.08 -4.84 24.49
N GLY A 30 -5.74 -3.80 23.97
CA GLY A 30 -5.20 -2.44 23.90
C GLY A 30 -4.34 -2.14 22.67
N TYR A 31 -4.32 -3.01 21.66
CA TYR A 31 -3.68 -2.70 20.39
C TYR A 31 -4.50 -1.67 19.61
N ALA A 32 -3.82 -0.75 18.95
CA ALA A 32 -4.43 0.14 17.96
C ALA A 32 -4.45 -0.55 16.59
N TYR A 33 -5.61 -0.49 15.92
CA TYR A 33 -5.72 -0.91 14.52
C TYR A 33 -5.05 0.12 13.62
N ILE A 34 -3.98 -0.27 12.93
CA ILE A 34 -3.22 0.61 12.02
C ILE A 34 -3.85 0.61 10.63
N GLY A 35 -4.26 -0.56 10.13
CA GLY A 35 -4.94 -0.70 8.85
C GLY A 35 -4.67 -2.05 8.21
N MET A 36 -5.57 -2.49 7.32
CA MET A 36 -5.57 -3.82 6.69
C MET A 36 -5.44 -4.95 7.74
N ASP A 37 -4.24 -5.51 7.86
CA ASP A 37 -3.87 -6.64 8.71
C ASP A 37 -2.90 -6.25 9.84
N HIS A 38 -2.66 -4.94 10.05
CA HIS A 38 -1.65 -4.43 10.99
C HIS A 38 -2.24 -3.82 12.26
N PHE A 39 -1.66 -4.22 13.40
CA PHE A 39 -2.00 -3.75 14.74
C PHE A 39 -0.71 -3.42 15.49
N ALA A 40 -0.72 -2.38 16.31
CA ALA A 40 0.45 -1.97 17.08
C ALA A 40 0.02 -1.42 18.44
N LEU A 41 0.90 -1.46 19.45
CA LEU A 41 0.62 -0.86 20.74
C LEU A 41 0.48 0.68 20.61
N PRO A 42 -0.23 1.36 21.52
CA PRO A 42 -0.51 2.79 21.37
C PRO A 42 0.73 3.71 21.33
N ASP A 43 1.83 3.26 21.94
CA ASP A 43 3.15 3.90 21.99
C ASP A 43 4.08 3.45 20.86
N ASP A 44 3.66 2.50 20.02
CA ASP A 44 4.40 2.11 18.83
C ASP A 44 4.51 3.29 17.84
N PRO A 45 5.67 3.48 17.19
CA PRO A 45 5.85 4.54 16.20
C PRO A 45 4.79 4.58 15.09
N LEU A 46 4.27 3.43 14.64
CA LEU A 46 3.20 3.37 13.63
C LEU A 46 1.87 3.89 14.17
N ALA A 47 1.52 3.53 15.41
CA ALA A 47 0.31 4.03 16.05
C ALA A 47 0.38 5.54 16.29
N ILE A 48 1.54 6.04 16.70
CA ILE A 48 1.81 7.48 16.84
C ILE A 48 1.70 8.18 15.48
N ALA A 49 2.39 7.67 14.45
CA ALA A 49 2.38 8.24 13.11
C ALA A 49 0.97 8.28 12.52
N LYS A 50 0.16 7.23 12.73
CA LYS A 50 -1.25 7.23 12.32
C LYS A 50 -2.05 8.35 12.98
N ARG A 51 -1.94 8.52 14.31
CA ARG A 51 -2.64 9.61 15.02
C ARG A 51 -2.20 11.00 14.55
N GLN A 52 -0.95 11.15 14.14
CA GLN A 52 -0.39 12.40 13.66
C GLN A 52 -0.63 12.67 12.16
N GLY A 53 -1.22 11.72 11.42
CA GLY A 53 -1.37 11.86 9.97
C GLY A 53 -0.07 11.67 9.19
N LEU A 54 0.94 11.05 9.79
CA LEU A 54 2.28 10.83 9.24
C LEU A 54 2.57 9.34 8.90
N LEU A 55 1.55 8.50 8.93
CA LEU A 55 1.66 7.11 8.51
C LEU A 55 1.89 7.04 6.99
N HIS A 56 2.88 6.25 6.58
CA HIS A 56 3.19 5.96 5.18
C HIS A 56 3.11 4.47 4.90
N ARG A 57 3.05 4.11 3.61
CA ARG A 57 3.05 2.72 3.17
C ARG A 57 3.97 2.53 1.97
N ASN A 58 4.76 1.46 1.99
CA ASN A 58 5.59 1.02 0.87
C ASN A 58 5.33 -0.48 0.57
N PHE A 59 6.19 -1.10 -0.25
CA PHE A 59 6.04 -2.52 -0.61
C PHE A 59 6.16 -3.49 0.58
N GLN A 60 6.83 -3.09 1.67
CA GLN A 60 7.01 -3.91 2.87
C GLN A 60 5.89 -3.73 3.90
N GLY A 61 5.04 -2.70 3.75
CA GLY A 61 3.95 -2.42 4.68
C GLY A 61 3.93 -0.97 5.14
N TYR A 62 3.37 -0.75 6.33
CA TYR A 62 3.33 0.57 6.96
C TYR A 62 4.69 0.99 7.50
N SER A 63 4.99 2.28 7.43
CA SER A 63 6.25 2.88 7.87
C SER A 63 6.01 4.29 8.40
N THR A 64 6.88 4.73 9.29
CA THR A 64 6.94 6.12 9.78
C THR A 64 7.79 7.04 8.91
N GLN A 65 8.52 6.48 7.94
CA GLN A 65 9.41 7.24 7.06
C GLN A 65 8.68 7.64 5.77
N PRO A 66 8.46 8.95 5.54
CA PRO A 66 7.90 9.44 4.29
C PRO A 66 8.88 9.24 3.14
N ASP A 67 8.33 8.98 1.96
CA ASP A 67 8.90 9.36 0.65
C ASP A 67 10.41 9.21 0.45
N CYS A 68 11.00 8.11 0.93
CA CYS A 68 12.37 7.75 0.62
C CYS A 68 12.46 6.91 -0.66
N ASP A 69 13.55 7.12 -1.41
CA ASP A 69 13.90 6.19 -2.48
C ASP A 69 14.20 4.81 -1.85
N LEU A 70 13.52 3.79 -2.38
CA LEU A 70 13.64 2.40 -1.97
C LEU A 70 14.45 1.67 -3.03
N VAL A 71 15.63 1.18 -2.67
CA VAL A 71 16.44 0.31 -3.54
C VAL A 71 16.28 -1.14 -3.06
N GLY A 72 15.57 -1.93 -3.84
CA GLY A 72 15.36 -3.36 -3.60
C GLY A 72 16.52 -4.19 -4.15
N LEU A 73 17.14 -4.99 -3.29
CA LEU A 73 18.21 -5.92 -3.65
C LEU A 73 17.72 -7.36 -3.62
N GLY A 74 18.27 -8.20 -4.50
CA GLY A 74 17.91 -9.61 -4.63
C GLY A 74 16.83 -9.89 -5.68
N VAL A 75 16.57 -11.19 -5.84
CA VAL A 75 15.59 -11.75 -6.79
C VAL A 75 14.21 -11.18 -6.50
N SER A 76 13.49 -10.78 -7.54
CA SER A 76 12.13 -10.23 -7.53
C SER A 76 11.95 -8.90 -6.79
N ALA A 77 13.00 -8.36 -6.17
CA ALA A 77 12.93 -7.15 -5.38
C ALA A 77 12.43 -5.96 -6.21
N ILE A 78 11.62 -5.13 -5.58
CA ILE A 78 11.05 -3.94 -6.21
C ILE A 78 11.69 -2.71 -5.59
N SER A 79 12.18 -1.83 -6.46
CA SER A 79 12.69 -0.52 -6.13
C SER A 79 11.66 0.55 -6.50
N ARG A 80 11.64 1.63 -5.74
CA ARG A 80 10.95 2.87 -6.06
C ARG A 80 11.95 4.01 -5.95
N VAL A 81 12.29 4.65 -7.07
CA VAL A 81 13.21 5.79 -7.09
C VAL A 81 12.54 6.94 -7.83
N GLY A 82 12.31 8.05 -7.13
CA GLY A 82 11.53 9.19 -7.64
C GLY A 82 10.16 8.78 -8.20
N ALA A 83 9.92 9.11 -9.47
CA ALA A 83 8.70 8.78 -10.20
C ALA A 83 8.78 7.43 -10.92
N THR A 84 9.61 6.48 -10.47
CA THR A 84 9.79 5.19 -11.14
C THR A 84 9.63 4.01 -10.20
N TYR A 85 9.18 2.89 -10.76
CA TYR A 85 9.31 1.57 -10.17
C TYR A 85 10.21 0.71 -11.05
N ALA A 86 11.04 -0.12 -10.42
CA ALA A 86 11.86 -1.11 -11.11
C ALA A 86 11.76 -2.44 -10.36
N GLN A 87 11.66 -3.55 -11.07
CA GLN A 87 11.63 -4.88 -10.50
C GLN A 87 12.80 -5.70 -11.04
N ASN A 88 13.55 -6.30 -10.12
CA ASN A 88 14.62 -7.23 -10.45
C ASN A 88 14.07 -8.53 -11.05
N ALA A 89 14.93 -9.26 -11.75
CA ALA A 89 14.63 -10.58 -12.30
C ALA A 89 13.97 -11.49 -11.25
N LYS A 90 12.93 -12.20 -11.68
CA LYS A 90 12.10 -13.02 -10.78
C LYS A 90 12.65 -14.42 -10.53
N THR A 91 13.58 -14.86 -11.36
CA THR A 91 14.28 -16.13 -11.17
C THR A 91 15.71 -15.87 -10.68
N LEU A 92 16.25 -16.85 -9.95
CA LEU A 92 17.62 -16.76 -9.45
C LEU A 92 18.64 -16.77 -10.59
N ASP A 93 18.41 -17.62 -11.60
CA ASP A 93 19.29 -17.77 -12.76
C ASP A 93 19.42 -16.46 -13.54
N GLU A 94 18.30 -15.84 -13.95
CA GLU A 94 18.31 -14.55 -14.66
C GLU A 94 18.97 -13.44 -13.84
N TYR A 95 18.75 -13.43 -12.52
CA TYR A 95 19.33 -12.46 -11.61
C TYR A 95 20.86 -12.61 -11.55
N GLN A 96 21.36 -13.84 -11.38
CA GLN A 96 22.78 -14.14 -11.30
C GLN A 96 23.49 -13.89 -12.63
N ASP A 97 22.88 -14.26 -13.76
CA ASP A 97 23.42 -14.04 -15.09
C ASP A 97 23.65 -12.55 -15.39
N ALA A 98 22.69 -11.69 -15.03
CA ALA A 98 22.84 -10.24 -15.17
C ALA A 98 24.02 -9.71 -14.34
N LEU A 99 24.16 -10.17 -13.09
CA LEU A 99 25.25 -9.76 -12.21
C LEU A 99 26.62 -10.25 -12.71
N HIS A 100 26.73 -11.49 -13.20
CA HIS A 100 27.96 -12.00 -13.81
C HIS A 100 28.40 -11.16 -15.02
N GLN A 101 27.44 -10.60 -15.76
CA GLN A 101 27.69 -9.69 -16.88
C GLN A 101 27.92 -8.23 -16.45
N ARG A 102 27.96 -7.93 -15.14
CA ARG A 102 28.06 -6.58 -14.56
C ARG A 102 26.92 -5.65 -14.99
N GLN A 103 25.73 -6.20 -15.22
CA GLN A 103 24.51 -5.45 -15.54
C GLN A 103 23.61 -5.37 -14.30
N LEU A 104 22.79 -4.32 -14.23
CA LEU A 104 21.74 -4.26 -13.22
C LEU A 104 20.69 -5.33 -13.52
N PRO A 105 20.27 -6.14 -12.54
CA PRO A 105 19.36 -7.27 -12.76
C PRO A 105 17.90 -6.82 -12.89
N VAL A 106 17.64 -5.66 -13.49
CA VAL A 106 16.30 -5.07 -13.66
C VAL A 106 15.60 -5.74 -14.84
N GLN A 107 14.50 -6.45 -14.58
CA GLN A 107 13.72 -7.13 -15.60
C GLN A 107 12.64 -6.24 -16.21
N ARG A 108 12.03 -5.35 -15.42
CA ARG A 108 10.99 -4.43 -15.88
C ARG A 108 10.93 -3.19 -15.00
N GLY A 109 10.42 -2.10 -15.55
CA GLY A 109 10.14 -0.88 -14.81
C GLY A 109 8.93 -0.12 -15.34
N LEU A 110 8.49 0.87 -14.57
CA LEU A 110 7.40 1.78 -14.92
C LEU A 110 7.81 3.19 -14.51
N ALA A 111 7.84 4.10 -15.48
CA ALA A 111 7.88 5.54 -15.22
C ALA A 111 6.46 6.04 -15.04
N LEU A 112 6.20 6.72 -13.93
CA LEU A 112 4.89 7.23 -13.58
C LEU A 112 4.63 8.56 -14.29
N THR A 113 3.45 8.68 -14.88
CA THR A 113 2.95 9.94 -15.39
C THR A 113 2.53 10.87 -14.24
N ARG A 114 2.24 12.13 -14.56
CA ARG A 114 1.68 13.06 -13.57
C ARG A 114 0.36 12.55 -12.98
N ASP A 115 -0.49 11.92 -13.81
CA ASP A 115 -1.73 11.31 -13.36
C ASP A 115 -1.48 10.15 -12.39
N ASP A 116 -0.52 9.27 -12.72
CA ASP A 116 -0.15 8.16 -11.83
C ASP A 116 0.37 8.64 -10.47
N LEU A 117 1.17 9.72 -10.46
CA LEU A 117 1.69 10.31 -9.23
C LEU A 117 0.58 10.90 -8.37
N LEU A 118 -0.38 11.61 -8.98
CA LEU A 118 -1.54 12.17 -8.31
C LEU A 118 -2.42 11.05 -7.72
N ARG A 119 -2.76 10.05 -8.53
CA ARG A 119 -3.56 8.89 -8.10
C ARG A 119 -2.87 8.12 -6.99
N ARG A 120 -1.54 7.94 -7.07
CA ARG A 120 -0.75 7.33 -6.00
C ARG A 120 -0.88 8.12 -4.69
N ALA A 121 -0.76 9.44 -4.71
CA ALA A 121 -0.91 10.24 -3.50
C ALA A 121 -2.31 10.12 -2.88
N VAL A 122 -3.35 10.17 -3.70
CA VAL A 122 -4.75 9.99 -3.26
C VAL A 122 -4.95 8.62 -2.63
N ILE A 123 -4.54 7.55 -3.31
CA ILE A 123 -4.66 6.18 -2.79
C ILE A 123 -3.88 6.02 -1.49
N MET A 124 -2.66 6.56 -1.39
CA MET A 124 -1.85 6.46 -0.17
C MET A 124 -2.46 7.23 1.01
N ALA A 125 -3.03 8.42 0.76
CA ALA A 125 -3.76 9.17 1.79
C ALA A 125 -4.94 8.35 2.33
N LEU A 126 -5.74 7.75 1.45
CA LEU A 126 -6.86 6.89 1.85
C LEU A 126 -6.38 5.63 2.60
N MET A 127 -5.35 4.94 2.10
CA MET A 127 -4.84 3.71 2.73
C MET A 127 -4.18 3.95 4.10
N CYS A 128 -3.60 5.12 4.34
CA CYS A 128 -2.88 5.42 5.58
C CYS A 128 -3.76 6.18 6.58
N GLN A 129 -4.57 7.13 6.12
CA GLN A 129 -5.35 8.02 6.98
C GLN A 129 -6.85 7.74 6.96
N GLY A 130 -7.34 6.96 6.00
CA GLY A 130 -8.78 6.71 5.84
C GLY A 130 -9.58 7.93 5.37
N ARG A 131 -8.91 9.02 4.98
CA ARG A 131 -9.52 10.25 4.48
C ARG A 131 -8.65 10.94 3.44
N LEU A 132 -9.25 11.87 2.70
CA LEU A 132 -8.58 12.67 1.68
C LEU A 132 -8.90 14.15 1.89
N GLU A 133 -7.88 14.97 2.10
CA GLU A 133 -8.01 16.44 2.18
C GLU A 133 -7.85 17.04 0.78
N PHE A 134 -8.94 17.60 0.24
CA PHE A 134 -8.96 18.03 -1.16
C PHE A 134 -8.03 19.23 -1.41
N GLU A 135 -7.95 20.19 -0.46
CA GLU A 135 -7.08 21.36 -0.63
C GLU A 135 -5.61 20.97 -0.74
N SER A 136 -5.16 19.97 0.03
CA SER A 136 -3.77 19.50 0.00
C SER A 136 -3.41 18.90 -1.36
N VAL A 137 -4.33 18.13 -1.96
CA VAL A 137 -4.13 17.51 -3.27
C VAL A 137 -4.17 18.59 -4.36
N ALA A 138 -5.15 19.49 -4.29
CA ALA A 138 -5.30 20.58 -5.25
C ALA A 138 -4.05 21.48 -5.28
N ALA A 139 -3.50 21.83 -4.12
CA ALA A 139 -2.28 22.63 -4.00
C ALA A 139 -1.03 21.90 -4.53
N SER A 140 -0.88 20.61 -4.20
CA SER A 140 0.32 19.83 -4.55
C SER A 140 0.36 19.46 -6.03
N TYR A 141 -0.80 19.19 -6.63
CA TYR A 141 -0.90 18.69 -8.00
C TYR A 141 -1.52 19.67 -8.97
N LEU A 142 -1.97 20.85 -8.53
CA LEU A 142 -2.59 21.88 -9.38
C LEU A 142 -3.77 21.33 -10.19
N VAL A 143 -4.71 20.72 -9.48
CA VAL A 143 -5.95 20.15 -10.03
C VAL A 143 -7.16 20.56 -9.20
N ASP A 144 -8.31 20.70 -9.85
CA ASP A 144 -9.59 20.75 -9.15
C ASP A 144 -10.07 19.33 -8.86
N VAL A 145 -9.97 18.88 -7.61
CA VAL A 145 -10.19 17.47 -7.24
C VAL A 145 -11.60 16.97 -7.62
N PRO A 146 -12.71 17.69 -7.32
CA PRO A 146 -14.05 17.28 -7.72
C PRO A 146 -14.20 17.07 -9.23
N SER A 147 -13.70 18.00 -10.05
CA SER A 147 -13.78 17.87 -11.51
C SER A 147 -12.84 16.80 -12.05
N TYR A 148 -11.62 16.71 -11.52
CA TYR A 148 -10.60 15.76 -12.01
C TYR A 148 -11.00 14.30 -11.78
N PHE A 149 -11.62 14.02 -10.63
CA PHE A 149 -12.05 12.68 -10.22
C PHE A 149 -13.57 12.46 -10.35
N ALA A 150 -14.25 13.22 -11.21
CA ALA A 150 -15.71 13.15 -11.33
C ALA A 150 -16.23 11.74 -11.61
N ALA A 151 -15.55 10.99 -12.49
CA ALA A 151 -15.92 9.61 -12.82
C ALA A 151 -15.73 8.66 -11.62
N GLU A 152 -14.68 8.86 -10.81
CA GLU A 152 -14.47 8.10 -9.59
C GLU A 152 -15.53 8.46 -8.53
N PHE A 153 -15.90 9.72 -8.38
CA PHE A 153 -16.97 10.13 -7.47
C PHE A 153 -18.33 9.54 -7.87
N GLU A 154 -18.67 9.54 -9.16
CA GLU A 154 -19.89 8.90 -9.66
C GLU A 154 -19.90 7.40 -9.31
N ARG A 155 -18.76 6.71 -9.49
CA ARG A 155 -18.63 5.31 -9.13
C ARG A 155 -18.69 5.07 -7.62
N LEU A 156 -18.27 6.03 -6.79
CA LEU A 156 -18.29 5.90 -5.33
C LEU A 156 -19.64 6.31 -4.72
N ALA A 157 -20.50 7.06 -5.43
CA ALA A 157 -21.77 7.56 -4.91
C ALA A 157 -22.69 6.45 -4.33
N HIS A 158 -22.69 5.26 -4.94
CA HIS A 158 -23.49 4.13 -4.43
C HIS A 158 -22.94 3.51 -3.13
N LEU A 159 -21.66 3.75 -2.80
CA LEU A 159 -21.04 3.28 -1.56
C LEU A 159 -21.28 4.25 -0.41
N GLU A 160 -21.38 5.56 -0.69
CA GLU A 160 -21.64 6.59 0.33
C GLU A 160 -22.93 6.32 1.13
N GLY A 161 -23.97 5.82 0.46
CA GLY A 161 -25.23 5.45 1.11
C GLY A 161 -25.16 4.19 1.99
N GLN A 162 -24.02 3.49 2.06
CA GLN A 162 -23.85 2.24 2.80
C GLN A 162 -23.13 2.41 4.15
N GLY A 163 -22.65 3.63 4.47
CA GLY A 163 -21.91 3.95 5.70
C GLY A 163 -20.43 3.64 5.62
#